data_AF-A0A6S7HPX2-F1
#
_entry.id   AF-A0A6S7HPX2-F1
#
_cell.length_a   1.000
_cell.length_b   1.000
_cell.length_c   1.000
_cell.angle_alpha   90.00
_cell.angle_beta   90.00
_cell.angle_gamma   90.00
#
_symmetry.space_group_name_H-M   'P 1'
#
loop_
_entity.id
_entity.type
_entity.pdbx_description
1 polymer ?
#
loop_
_entity_poly.entity_id
_entity_poly.type
_entity_poly.pdbx_seq_one_letter_code
_entity_poly.pdbx_strand_id
1 'polypeptide(L)'
;MTTAIKGLNSLEEWTSEWDALSGEIKTFKQTKVAEYNELMTQWQNAQANCLKAITLQKKKVEAFKSSLNRVSKTCNDDETIQGLYKQVEENEKQIQDMSKNLPVNIGLFLRCCLGDIDLSLYKRKLQYKNKYEKFKLIMTLISFFFSLLVLLVFNHRLTDALFHAVLLWYYSSLTLQEHILLVNGSRIKNWWILHHYMSILLSGFLLIWPDGMIYQMYRNQFFYFSIYLSFVQFLQYNYQQRVLYRLRALGASRTMDVTVDGLDTKRSKGLGFIVPFLCVGYFLQFYNAYVLYHLAQHPKCDLWQVPCCAFLFLILGGGNLVTLIYVIKQKAKAHLKSA
;
A
#
# COMPACT_ATOMS: atom_id res chain seq x y z
N MET A 1 -39.64 24.59 1.20
CA MET A 1 -40.08 23.69 2.28
C MET A 1 -39.46 24.07 3.62
N THR A 2 -38.14 23.97 3.82
CA THR A 2 -37.50 24.24 5.13
C THR A 2 -37.69 25.67 5.64
N THR A 3 -37.79 26.66 4.74
CA THR A 3 -38.08 28.07 5.10
C THR A 3 -39.55 28.30 5.45
N ALA A 4 -40.47 27.47 4.94
CA ALA A 4 -41.90 27.56 5.23
C ALA A 4 -42.25 26.95 6.60
N ILE A 5 -41.64 25.80 6.93
CA ILE A 5 -41.77 25.15 8.25
C ILE A 5 -41.25 26.06 9.39
N LYS A 6 -40.22 26.86 9.12
CA LYS A 6 -39.67 27.83 10.09
C LYS A 6 -40.58 29.03 10.38
N GLY A 7 -41.60 29.26 9.56
CA GLY A 7 -42.54 30.37 9.69
C GLY A 7 -43.93 29.97 10.18
N LEU A 8 -44.11 28.72 10.65
CA LEU A 8 -45.37 28.23 11.20
C LEU A 8 -45.66 28.96 12.52
N ASN A 9 -46.84 29.58 12.61
CA ASN A 9 -47.19 30.47 13.73
C ASN A 9 -48.33 29.92 14.60
N SER A 10 -48.98 28.83 14.20
CA SER A 10 -50.02 28.16 14.99
C SER A 10 -49.71 26.68 15.22
N LEU A 11 -50.20 26.15 16.36
CA LEU A 11 -50.02 24.75 16.73
C LEU A 11 -50.75 23.79 15.76
N GLU A 12 -51.86 24.24 15.18
CA GLU A 12 -52.66 23.45 14.25
C GLU A 12 -51.95 23.28 12.90
N GLU A 13 -51.40 24.37 12.35
CA GLU A 13 -50.55 24.32 11.15
C GLU A 13 -49.31 23.44 11.38
N TRP A 14 -48.69 23.56 12.57
CA TRP A 14 -47.54 22.74 12.94
C TRP A 14 -47.88 21.25 12.99
N THR A 15 -49.01 20.90 13.61
CA THR A 15 -49.43 19.49 13.77
C THR A 15 -49.76 18.86 12.41
N SER A 16 -50.44 19.61 11.54
CA SER A 16 -50.75 19.16 10.17
C SER A 16 -49.48 18.88 9.35
N GLU A 17 -48.52 19.80 9.35
CA GLU A 17 -47.23 19.62 8.65
C GLU A 17 -46.39 18.50 9.26
N TRP A 18 -46.44 18.32 10.59
CA TRP A 18 -45.77 17.22 11.29
C TRP A 18 -46.37 15.86 10.93
N ASP A 19 -47.69 15.76 10.84
CA ASP A 19 -48.40 14.53 10.45
C ASP A 19 -48.15 14.18 8.99
N ALA A 20 -48.12 15.18 8.10
CA ALA A 20 -47.74 15.01 6.70
C ALA A 20 -46.31 14.46 6.58
N LEU A 21 -45.32 15.09 7.24
CA LEU A 21 -43.93 14.60 7.27
C LEU A 21 -43.83 13.20 7.89
N SER A 22 -44.56 12.93 8.97
CA SER A 22 -44.58 11.61 9.60
C SER A 22 -45.14 10.54 8.66
N GLY A 23 -46.19 10.87 7.89
CA GLY A 23 -46.73 10.04 6.83
C GLY A 23 -45.73 9.79 5.70
N GLU A 24 -45.03 10.83 5.24
CA GLU A 24 -43.96 10.72 4.23
C GLU A 24 -42.81 9.82 4.70
N ILE A 25 -42.32 10.01 5.94
CA ILE A 25 -41.25 9.18 6.53
C ILE A 25 -41.68 7.73 6.61
N LYS A 26 -42.92 7.47 7.07
CA LYS A 26 -43.47 6.10 7.15
C LYS A 26 -43.55 5.46 5.78
N THR A 27 -44.05 6.19 4.79
CA THR A 27 -44.16 5.73 3.40
C THR A 27 -42.78 5.46 2.79
N PHE A 28 -41.80 6.35 2.98
CA PHE A 28 -40.43 6.18 2.51
C PHE A 28 -39.75 4.96 3.14
N LYS A 29 -39.94 4.74 4.44
CA LYS A 29 -39.43 3.56 5.16
C LYS A 29 -40.04 2.26 4.62
N GLN A 30 -41.34 2.24 4.39
CA GLN A 30 -42.06 1.04 3.94
C GLN A 30 -41.83 0.71 2.47
N THR A 31 -41.54 1.72 1.64
CA THR A 31 -41.33 1.54 0.20
C THR A 31 -39.83 1.50 -0.14
N LYS A 32 -39.16 2.66 -0.11
CA LYS A 32 -37.79 2.83 -0.61
C LYS A 32 -36.73 2.15 0.24
N VAL A 33 -36.85 2.21 1.57
CA VAL A 33 -35.88 1.54 2.45
C VAL A 33 -36.06 0.02 2.42
N ALA A 34 -37.31 -0.46 2.37
CA ALA A 34 -37.60 -1.88 2.22
C ALA A 34 -37.05 -2.43 0.89
N GLU A 35 -37.34 -1.75 -0.23
CA GLU A 35 -36.81 -2.07 -1.57
C GLU A 35 -35.27 -2.13 -1.58
N TYR A 36 -34.61 -1.15 -0.96
CA TYR A 36 -33.15 -1.12 -0.84
C TYR A 36 -32.59 -2.32 -0.07
N ASN A 37 -33.21 -2.69 1.06
CA ASN A 37 -32.77 -3.82 1.88
C ASN A 37 -32.98 -5.16 1.16
N GLU A 38 -34.06 -5.29 0.39
CA GLU A 38 -34.31 -6.46 -0.43
C GLU A 38 -33.23 -6.61 -1.51
N LEU A 39 -32.93 -5.53 -2.25
CA LEU A 39 -31.87 -5.52 -3.26
C LEU A 39 -30.49 -5.84 -2.65
N MET A 40 -30.21 -5.35 -1.44
CA MET A 40 -28.97 -5.69 -0.72
C MET A 40 -28.89 -7.18 -0.39
N THR A 41 -30.00 -7.78 0.05
CA THR A 41 -30.08 -9.22 0.36
C THR A 41 -29.90 -10.06 -0.91
N GLN A 42 -30.56 -9.68 -2.01
CA GLN A 42 -30.40 -10.34 -3.31
C GLN A 42 -28.94 -10.26 -3.79
N TRP A 43 -28.29 -9.10 -3.62
CA TRP A 43 -26.89 -8.90 -3.96
C TRP A 43 -25.95 -9.79 -3.12
N GLN A 44 -26.15 -9.87 -1.81
CA GLN A 44 -25.37 -10.74 -0.91
C GLN A 44 -25.50 -12.22 -1.29
N ASN A 45 -26.72 -12.67 -1.60
CA ASN A 45 -26.97 -14.05 -2.03
C ASN A 45 -26.30 -14.37 -3.37
N ALA A 46 -26.42 -13.47 -4.35
CA ALA A 46 -25.76 -13.62 -5.64
C ALA A 46 -24.23 -13.65 -5.49
N GLN A 47 -23.68 -12.77 -4.65
CA GLN A 47 -22.24 -12.72 -4.36
C GLN A 47 -21.75 -14.03 -3.71
N ALA A 48 -22.47 -14.54 -2.72
CA ALA A 48 -22.14 -15.80 -2.04
C ALA A 48 -22.18 -17.00 -3.00
N ASN A 49 -23.16 -17.05 -3.90
CA ASN A 49 -23.27 -18.11 -4.91
C ASN A 49 -22.11 -18.06 -5.91
N CYS A 50 -21.76 -16.87 -6.40
CA CYS A 50 -20.60 -16.67 -7.28
C CYS A 50 -19.28 -17.09 -6.60
N LEU A 51 -19.09 -16.74 -5.32
CA LEU A 51 -17.91 -17.15 -4.55
C LEU A 51 -17.81 -18.66 -4.41
N LYS A 52 -18.91 -19.34 -4.07
CA LYS A 52 -18.97 -20.80 -3.97
C LYS A 52 -18.61 -21.45 -5.32
N ALA A 53 -19.22 -20.99 -6.40
CA ALA A 53 -18.97 -21.51 -7.75
C ALA A 53 -17.51 -21.34 -8.19
N ILE A 54 -16.94 -20.15 -8.00
CA ILE A 54 -15.54 -19.87 -8.35
C ILE A 54 -14.57 -20.68 -7.48
N THR A 55 -14.86 -20.81 -6.18
CA THR A 55 -14.02 -21.61 -5.28
C THR A 55 -13.99 -23.08 -5.71
N LEU A 56 -15.14 -23.61 -6.13
CA LEU A 56 -15.21 -24.97 -6.68
C LEU A 56 -14.44 -25.09 -8.00
N GLN A 57 -14.59 -24.13 -8.92
CA GLN A 57 -13.85 -24.12 -10.19
C GLN A 57 -12.33 -24.05 -9.97
N LYS A 58 -11.86 -23.21 -9.05
CA LYS A 58 -10.43 -23.13 -8.66
C LYS A 58 -9.90 -24.48 -8.20
N LYS A 59 -10.62 -25.15 -7.28
CA LYS A 59 -10.24 -26.48 -6.78
C LYS A 59 -10.18 -27.52 -7.90
N LYS A 60 -11.14 -27.50 -8.83
CA LYS A 60 -11.14 -28.42 -9.99
C LYS A 60 -9.93 -28.19 -10.89
N VAL A 61 -9.63 -26.94 -11.24
CA VAL A 61 -8.47 -26.62 -12.09
C VAL A 61 -7.15 -26.98 -11.42
N GLU A 62 -7.02 -26.77 -10.11
CA GLU A 62 -5.85 -27.19 -9.33
C GLU A 62 -5.69 -28.73 -9.28
N ALA A 63 -6.81 -29.45 -9.14
CA ALA A 63 -6.82 -30.92 -9.24
C ALA A 63 -6.42 -31.41 -10.65
N PHE A 64 -6.90 -30.77 -11.71
CA PHE A 64 -6.47 -31.09 -13.08
C PHE A 64 -4.98 -30.80 -13.30
N LYS A 65 -4.48 -29.66 -12.80
CA LYS A 65 -3.07 -29.27 -12.91
C LYS A 65 -2.15 -30.25 -12.19
N SER A 66 -2.51 -30.66 -10.97
CA SER A 66 -1.74 -31.66 -10.20
C SER A 66 -1.78 -33.04 -10.86
N SER A 67 -2.92 -33.46 -11.40
CA SER A 67 -3.01 -34.70 -12.17
C SER A 67 -2.17 -34.64 -13.45
N LEU A 68 -2.23 -33.53 -14.20
CA LEU A 68 -1.43 -33.32 -15.41
C LEU A 68 0.08 -33.35 -15.11
N ASN A 69 0.52 -32.73 -14.01
CA ASN A 69 1.91 -32.81 -13.54
C ASN A 69 2.38 -34.24 -13.19
N ARG A 70 1.45 -35.13 -12.85
CA ARG A 70 1.77 -36.54 -12.58
C ARG A 70 1.81 -37.34 -13.87
N VAL A 71 0.83 -37.15 -14.75
CA VAL A 71 0.75 -37.85 -16.05
C VAL A 71 1.89 -37.45 -16.98
N SER A 72 2.30 -36.17 -16.95
CA SER A 72 3.40 -35.67 -17.78
C SER A 72 4.77 -36.28 -17.48
N LYS A 73 4.94 -36.90 -16.31
CA LYS A 73 6.16 -37.62 -15.94
C LYS A 73 6.24 -39.03 -16.55
N THR A 74 5.11 -39.57 -16.99
CA THR A 74 4.99 -40.97 -17.43
C THR A 74 4.69 -41.08 -18.92
N CYS A 75 4.28 -39.99 -19.57
CA CYS A 75 3.93 -39.94 -21.00
C CYS A 75 5.04 -39.29 -21.82
N ASN A 76 5.31 -39.83 -23.02
CA ASN A 76 6.32 -39.33 -23.97
C ASN A 76 5.75 -38.37 -25.04
N ASP A 77 4.49 -37.95 -24.92
CA ASP A 77 3.82 -37.05 -25.87
C ASP A 77 3.84 -35.60 -25.36
N ASP A 78 5.00 -34.96 -25.53
CA ASP A 78 5.26 -33.61 -25.03
C ASP A 78 4.35 -32.54 -25.65
N GLU A 79 3.93 -32.70 -26.90
CA GLU A 79 3.13 -31.70 -27.62
C GLU A 79 1.69 -31.65 -27.10
N THR A 80 1.06 -32.80 -26.89
CA THR A 80 -0.27 -32.91 -26.27
C THR A 80 -0.26 -32.42 -24.82
N ILE A 81 0.78 -32.76 -24.06
CA ILE A 81 0.95 -32.31 -22.67
C ILE A 81 1.06 -30.77 -22.61
N GLN A 82 1.86 -30.15 -23.50
CA GLN A 82 1.98 -28.69 -23.55
C GLN A 82 0.65 -28.01 -23.92
N GLY A 83 -0.12 -28.59 -24.86
CA GLY A 83 -1.46 -28.10 -25.20
C GLY A 83 -2.41 -28.09 -23.99
N LEU A 84 -2.41 -29.15 -23.19
CA LEU A 84 -3.22 -29.25 -21.98
C LEU A 84 -2.78 -28.25 -20.90
N TYR A 85 -1.47 -28.05 -20.70
CA TYR A 85 -0.97 -27.02 -19.78
C TYR A 85 -1.46 -25.63 -20.18
N LYS A 86 -1.46 -25.32 -21.48
CA LYS A 86 -1.94 -24.04 -21.99
C LYS A 86 -3.44 -23.85 -21.70
N GLN A 87 -4.26 -24.88 -21.91
CA GLN A 87 -5.70 -24.83 -21.57
C GLN A 87 -5.94 -24.65 -20.07
N VAL A 88 -5.17 -25.33 -19.22
CA VAL A 88 -5.23 -25.15 -17.76
C VAL A 88 -4.88 -23.70 -17.41
N GLU A 89 -3.83 -23.12 -18.00
CA GLU A 89 -3.44 -21.73 -17.77
C GLU A 89 -4.49 -20.72 -18.26
N GLU A 90 -5.13 -20.97 -19.41
CA GLU A 90 -6.22 -20.15 -19.93
C GLU A 90 -7.44 -20.17 -19.00
N ASN A 91 -7.83 -21.35 -18.52
CA ASN A 91 -8.91 -21.49 -17.53
C ASN A 91 -8.55 -20.80 -16.20
N GLU A 92 -7.30 -20.91 -15.72
CA GLU A 92 -6.83 -20.17 -14.54
C GLU A 92 -6.98 -18.66 -14.74
N LYS A 93 -6.63 -18.13 -15.92
CA LYS A 93 -6.77 -16.70 -16.25
C LYS A 93 -8.24 -16.26 -16.27
N GLN A 94 -9.13 -17.03 -16.90
CA GLN A 94 -10.57 -16.72 -16.92
C GLN A 94 -11.17 -16.70 -15.52
N ILE A 95 -10.83 -17.69 -14.68
CA ILE A 95 -11.27 -17.75 -13.29
C ILE A 95 -10.74 -16.56 -12.48
N GLN A 96 -9.48 -16.17 -12.69
CA GLN A 96 -8.92 -14.97 -12.07
C GLN A 96 -9.69 -13.71 -12.48
N ASP A 97 -10.03 -13.57 -13.76
CA ASP A 97 -10.77 -12.44 -14.29
C ASP A 97 -12.19 -12.35 -13.71
N MET A 98 -12.90 -13.48 -13.61
CA MET A 98 -14.20 -13.54 -12.93
C MET A 98 -14.11 -13.16 -11.44
N SER A 99 -13.00 -13.52 -10.78
CA SER A 99 -12.81 -13.23 -9.36
C SER A 99 -12.43 -11.77 -9.04
N LYS A 100 -12.03 -10.95 -10.04
CA LYS A 100 -11.55 -9.57 -9.82
C LYS A 100 -12.56 -8.68 -9.08
N ASN A 101 -13.84 -8.97 -9.22
CA ASN A 101 -14.95 -8.17 -8.71
C ASN A 101 -15.62 -8.77 -7.47
N LEU A 102 -15.18 -9.96 -7.06
CA LEU A 102 -15.67 -10.65 -5.87
C LEU A 102 -14.75 -10.39 -4.68
N PRO A 103 -15.27 -10.55 -3.45
CA PRO A 103 -14.46 -10.42 -2.26
C PRO A 103 -13.42 -11.55 -2.20
N VAL A 104 -12.26 -11.20 -1.68
CA VAL A 104 -11.10 -12.09 -1.60
C VAL A 104 -10.81 -12.37 -0.13
N ASN A 105 -10.37 -13.58 0.17
CA ASN A 105 -9.95 -13.94 1.52
C ASN A 105 -8.87 -13.00 2.02
N ILE A 106 -9.11 -12.46 3.21
CA ILE A 106 -8.26 -11.48 3.85
C ILE A 106 -7.10 -12.21 4.53
N GLY A 107 -5.88 -11.72 4.32
CA GLY A 107 -4.69 -12.29 4.97
C GLY A 107 -4.70 -12.08 6.49
N LEU A 108 -3.97 -12.91 7.23
CA LEU A 108 -3.90 -12.89 8.70
C LEU A 108 -3.66 -11.49 9.28
N PHE A 109 -2.74 -10.72 8.68
CA PHE A 109 -2.42 -9.36 9.12
C PHE A 109 -3.64 -8.44 9.15
N LEU A 110 -4.38 -8.35 8.03
CA LEU A 110 -5.58 -7.52 7.95
C LEU A 110 -6.69 -8.03 8.88
N ARG A 111 -6.84 -9.35 9.02
CA ARG A 111 -7.81 -9.94 9.94
C ARG A 111 -7.48 -9.58 11.39
N CYS A 112 -6.19 -9.50 11.74
CA CYS A 112 -5.74 -9.07 13.06
C CYS A 112 -6.01 -7.57 13.29
N CYS A 113 -5.74 -6.71 12.30
CA CYS A 113 -5.89 -5.26 12.45
C CYS A 113 -7.34 -4.75 12.35
N LEU A 114 -8.16 -5.36 11.49
CA LEU A 114 -9.51 -4.86 11.13
C LEU A 114 -10.64 -5.83 11.51
N GLY A 115 -10.31 -7.04 11.94
CA GLY A 115 -11.30 -8.10 12.15
C GLY A 115 -11.75 -8.77 10.85
N ASP A 116 -12.85 -9.52 10.94
CA ASP A 116 -13.42 -10.30 9.83
C ASP A 116 -14.48 -9.48 9.07
N ILE A 117 -14.02 -8.48 8.32
CA ILE A 117 -14.88 -7.53 7.58
C ILE A 117 -14.62 -7.66 6.08
N ASP A 118 -15.64 -7.65 5.22
CA ASP A 118 -15.43 -7.61 3.76
C ASP A 118 -14.76 -6.28 3.33
N LEU A 119 -13.50 -6.36 2.88
CA LEU A 119 -12.71 -5.23 2.38
C LEU A 119 -12.75 -5.10 0.85
N SER A 120 -13.69 -5.76 0.17
CA SER A 120 -13.85 -5.68 -1.27
C SER A 120 -14.36 -4.30 -1.71
N LEU A 121 -13.51 -3.56 -2.44
CA LEU A 121 -13.78 -2.19 -2.86
C LEU A 121 -14.44 -2.11 -4.24
N TYR A 122 -15.40 -2.97 -4.58
CA TYR A 122 -15.97 -3.15 -5.94
C TYR A 122 -16.01 -1.87 -6.83
N LYS A 123 -16.77 -0.84 -6.44
CA LYS A 123 -16.86 0.45 -7.19
C LYS A 123 -15.84 1.51 -6.78
N ARG A 124 -15.16 1.34 -5.64
CA ARG A 124 -14.31 2.37 -5.02
C ARG A 124 -12.81 2.08 -5.12
N LYS A 125 -12.38 0.99 -5.78
CA LYS A 125 -10.95 0.61 -5.88
C LYS A 125 -10.06 1.76 -6.36
N LEU A 126 -10.47 2.42 -7.45
CA LEU A 126 -9.70 3.52 -8.05
C LEU A 126 -9.73 4.77 -7.17
N GLN A 127 -10.87 5.08 -6.54
CA GLN A 127 -10.97 6.21 -5.61
C GLN A 127 -10.07 6.00 -4.39
N TYR A 128 -10.08 4.79 -3.81
CA TYR A 128 -9.22 4.42 -2.69
C TYR A 128 -7.75 4.51 -3.06
N LYS A 129 -7.37 3.95 -4.22
CA LYS A 129 -6.01 4.08 -4.77
C LYS A 129 -5.58 5.54 -4.91
N ASN A 130 -6.41 6.39 -5.49
CA ASN A 130 -6.08 7.81 -5.68
C ASN A 130 -5.94 8.53 -4.32
N LYS A 131 -6.76 8.18 -3.32
CA LYS A 131 -6.62 8.69 -1.95
C LYS A 131 -5.30 8.23 -1.31
N TYR A 132 -4.91 6.97 -1.49
CA TYR A 132 -3.62 6.44 -1.03
C TYR A 132 -2.43 7.16 -1.67
N GLU A 133 -2.46 7.38 -2.99
CA GLU A 133 -1.39 8.13 -3.70
C GLU A 133 -1.29 9.58 -3.20
N LYS A 134 -2.44 10.25 -3.02
CA LYS A 134 -2.50 11.60 -2.46
C LYS A 134 -1.99 11.63 -1.01
N PHE A 135 -2.34 10.62 -0.22
CA PHE A 135 -1.87 10.48 1.16
C PHE A 135 -0.33 10.40 1.22
N LYS A 136 0.30 9.56 0.39
CA LYS A 136 1.77 9.50 0.30
C LYS A 136 2.39 10.86 0.02
N LEU A 137 1.91 11.55 -1.01
CA LEU A 137 2.45 12.86 -1.38
C LEU A 137 2.31 13.89 -0.25
N ILE A 138 1.12 13.97 0.37
CA ILE A 138 0.88 14.90 1.49
C ILE A 138 1.84 14.59 2.64
N MET A 139 1.98 13.32 3.00
CA MET A 139 2.86 12.92 4.09
C MET A 139 4.33 13.18 3.79
N THR A 140 4.79 12.93 2.56
CA THR A 140 6.15 13.30 2.14
C THR A 140 6.40 14.81 2.28
N LEU A 141 5.44 15.66 1.91
CA LEU A 141 5.57 17.11 2.07
C LEU A 141 5.57 17.51 3.55
N ILE A 142 4.68 16.94 4.36
CA ILE A 142 4.66 17.17 5.81
C ILE A 142 6.00 16.75 6.43
N SER A 143 6.52 15.57 6.11
CA SER A 143 7.82 15.09 6.60
C SER A 143 8.97 16.02 6.19
N PHE A 144 8.97 16.52 4.95
CA PHE A 144 9.98 17.48 4.48
C PHE A 144 9.96 18.79 5.29
N PHE A 145 8.80 19.44 5.38
CA PHE A 145 8.70 20.72 6.10
C PHE A 145 8.87 20.56 7.60
N PHE A 146 8.33 19.50 8.19
CA PHE A 146 8.47 19.25 9.63
C PHE A 146 9.94 18.95 9.99
N SER A 147 10.65 18.13 9.21
CA SER A 147 12.08 17.91 9.44
C SER A 147 12.93 19.17 9.28
N LEU A 148 12.59 20.07 8.34
CA LEU A 148 13.23 21.39 8.23
C LEU A 148 12.95 22.27 9.45
N LEU A 149 11.70 22.33 9.92
CA LEU A 149 11.33 23.12 11.11
C LEU A 149 12.03 22.62 12.37
N VAL A 150 12.12 21.30 12.56
CA VAL A 150 12.83 20.69 13.71
C VAL A 150 14.34 20.95 13.64
N LEU A 151 14.91 20.97 12.44
CA LEU A 151 16.34 21.22 12.28
C LEU A 151 16.71 22.70 12.46
N LEU A 152 15.89 23.62 11.94
CA LEU A 152 16.22 25.05 11.86
C LEU A 152 15.65 25.89 13.02
N VAL A 153 14.50 25.48 13.59
CA VAL A 153 13.75 26.30 14.55
C VAL A 153 13.63 25.61 15.91
N PHE A 154 13.23 24.34 15.94
CA PHE A 154 12.89 23.65 17.19
C PHE A 154 13.95 22.62 17.60
N ASN A 155 14.88 23.02 18.46
CA ASN A 155 15.87 22.11 19.05
C ASN A 155 15.39 21.51 20.38
N HIS A 156 14.25 20.80 20.37
CA HIS A 156 13.68 20.19 21.56
C HIS A 156 13.34 18.71 21.33
N ARG A 157 13.63 17.87 22.33
CA ARG A 157 13.34 16.42 22.27
C ARG A 157 11.86 16.13 21.98
N LEU A 158 10.94 16.96 22.47
CA LEU A 158 9.51 16.81 22.24
C LEU A 158 9.16 16.92 20.75
N THR A 159 9.71 17.91 20.05
CA THR A 159 9.45 18.09 18.62
C THR A 159 10.06 16.94 17.81
N ASP A 160 11.21 16.41 18.23
CA ASP A 160 11.79 15.21 17.63
C ASP A 160 10.89 13.99 17.84
N ALA A 161 10.34 13.81 19.04
CA ALA A 161 9.39 12.74 19.35
C ALA A 161 8.13 12.84 18.50
N LEU A 162 7.57 14.04 18.35
CA LEU A 162 6.41 14.28 17.50
C LEU A 162 6.72 13.91 16.04
N PHE A 163 7.90 14.27 15.54
CA PHE A 163 8.32 13.89 14.19
C PHE A 163 8.42 12.35 14.03
N HIS A 164 9.08 11.66 14.96
CA HIS A 164 9.18 10.20 14.93
C HIS A 164 7.81 9.52 15.08
N ALA A 165 6.91 10.07 15.90
CA ALA A 165 5.54 9.57 16.05
C ALA A 165 4.73 9.72 14.75
N VAL A 166 4.90 10.84 14.04
CA VAL A 166 4.30 11.04 12.71
C VAL A 166 4.83 10.03 11.70
N LEU A 167 6.14 9.73 11.69
CA LEU A 167 6.70 8.69 10.83
C LEU A 167 6.17 7.30 11.17
N LEU A 168 6.11 6.96 12.46
CA LEU A 168 5.57 5.70 12.94
C LEU A 168 4.11 5.52 12.50
N TRP A 169 3.29 6.54 12.70
CA TRP A 169 1.90 6.56 12.26
C TRP A 169 1.77 6.46 10.74
N TYR A 170 2.62 7.18 10.00
CA TYR A 170 2.64 7.17 8.54
C TYR A 170 2.90 5.78 7.97
N TYR A 171 4.00 5.13 8.36
CA TYR A 171 4.36 3.81 7.85
C TYR A 171 3.38 2.72 8.30
N SER A 172 2.81 2.85 9.50
CA SER A 172 1.73 1.97 9.96
C SER A 172 0.48 2.10 9.08
N SER A 173 0.07 3.34 8.80
CA SER A 173 -1.07 3.64 7.94
C SER A 173 -0.84 3.17 6.50
N LEU A 174 0.37 3.37 5.96
CA LEU A 174 0.74 2.85 4.64
C LEU A 174 0.63 1.34 4.57
N THR A 175 1.23 0.64 5.52
CA THR A 175 1.20 -0.82 5.57
C THR A 175 -0.24 -1.33 5.54
N LEU A 176 -1.13 -0.74 6.32
CA LEU A 176 -2.55 -1.11 6.34
C LEU A 176 -3.22 -0.85 4.98
N GLN A 177 -3.05 0.35 4.42
CA GLN A 177 -3.64 0.71 3.13
C GLN A 177 -3.12 -0.15 1.97
N GLU A 178 -1.84 -0.50 1.98
CA GLU A 178 -1.23 -1.36 0.97
C GLU A 178 -1.74 -2.80 1.04
N HIS A 179 -1.98 -3.33 2.25
CA HIS A 179 -2.63 -4.63 2.38
C HIS A 179 -4.07 -4.61 1.84
N ILE A 180 -4.83 -3.54 2.09
CA ILE A 180 -6.17 -3.36 1.50
C ILE A 180 -6.07 -3.30 -0.04
N LEU A 181 -5.06 -2.61 -0.58
CA LEU A 181 -4.81 -2.53 -2.02
C LEU A 181 -4.44 -3.89 -2.63
N LEU A 182 -3.64 -4.71 -1.94
CA LEU A 182 -3.25 -6.06 -2.38
C LEU A 182 -4.48 -6.97 -2.53
N VAL A 183 -5.36 -7.01 -1.52
CA VAL A 183 -6.61 -7.78 -1.56
C VAL A 183 -7.51 -7.30 -2.72
N ASN A 184 -7.41 -6.02 -3.08
CA ASN A 184 -8.18 -5.41 -4.17
C ASN A 184 -7.50 -5.42 -5.54
N GLY A 185 -6.42 -6.20 -5.70
CA GLY A 185 -5.78 -6.48 -6.98
C GLY A 185 -4.61 -5.56 -7.35
N SER A 186 -4.13 -4.72 -6.43
CA SER A 186 -2.86 -4.03 -6.60
C SER A 186 -1.69 -5.01 -6.51
N ARG A 187 -0.59 -4.71 -7.21
CA ARG A 187 0.63 -5.53 -7.22
C ARG A 187 1.75 -4.75 -6.60
N ILE A 188 1.95 -4.94 -5.31
CA ILE A 188 3.04 -4.35 -4.54
C ILE A 188 4.07 -5.47 -4.31
N LYS A 189 5.36 -5.20 -4.55
CA LYS A 189 6.40 -6.23 -4.36
C LYS A 189 6.61 -6.46 -2.87
N ASN A 190 6.85 -7.71 -2.49
CA ASN A 190 7.04 -8.11 -1.08
C ASN A 190 8.13 -7.30 -0.35
N TRP A 191 9.19 -6.90 -1.05
CA TRP A 191 10.24 -6.04 -0.47
C TRP A 191 9.68 -4.74 0.09
N TRP A 192 8.75 -4.07 -0.61
CA TRP A 192 8.20 -2.77 -0.17
C TRP A 192 7.31 -2.92 1.06
N ILE A 193 6.56 -4.01 1.14
CA ILE A 193 5.79 -4.35 2.33
C ILE A 193 6.74 -4.58 3.53
N LEU A 194 7.80 -5.37 3.35
CA LEU A 194 8.80 -5.60 4.38
C LEU A 194 9.52 -4.31 4.80
N HIS A 195 9.86 -3.46 3.83
CA HIS A 195 10.47 -2.14 4.04
C HIS A 195 9.61 -1.26 4.95
N HIS A 196 8.29 -1.25 4.78
CA HIS A 196 7.39 -0.50 5.66
C HIS A 196 7.39 -1.05 7.08
N TYR A 197 7.33 -2.37 7.26
CA TYR A 197 7.44 -2.99 8.59
C TYR A 197 8.74 -2.62 9.31
N MET A 198 9.86 -2.67 8.58
CA MET A 198 11.17 -2.26 9.09
C MET A 198 11.20 -0.76 9.44
N SER A 199 10.54 0.08 8.64
CA SER A 199 10.44 1.53 8.89
C SER A 199 9.55 1.86 10.10
N ILE A 200 8.50 1.06 10.37
CA ILE A 200 7.69 1.13 11.60
C ILE A 200 8.59 0.86 12.80
N LEU A 201 9.34 -0.25 12.79
CA LEU A 201 10.25 -0.59 13.89
C LEU A 201 11.31 0.49 14.11
N LEU A 202 11.94 0.97 13.02
CA LEU A 202 12.97 2.01 13.09
C LEU A 202 12.40 3.31 13.68
N SER A 203 11.23 3.75 13.22
CA SER A 203 10.57 4.96 13.75
C SER A 203 10.16 4.78 15.21
N GLY A 204 9.73 3.57 15.60
CA GLY A 204 9.41 3.22 16.98
C GLY A 204 10.64 3.27 17.90
N PHE A 205 11.77 2.71 17.46
CA PHE A 205 13.02 2.74 18.23
C PHE A 205 13.56 4.16 18.39
N LEU A 206 13.50 4.98 17.34
CA LEU A 206 13.88 6.40 17.42
C LEU A 206 12.93 7.20 18.33
N LEU A 207 11.63 6.88 18.33
CA LEU A 207 10.64 7.54 19.18
C LEU A 207 10.91 7.29 20.67
N ILE A 208 11.22 6.05 21.05
CA ILE A 208 11.46 5.66 22.45
C ILE A 208 12.91 5.89 22.91
N TRP A 209 13.82 6.28 22.02
CA TRP A 209 15.21 6.54 22.37
C TRP A 209 15.28 7.75 23.33
N PRO A 210 15.71 7.59 24.59
CA PRO A 210 15.74 8.67 25.56
C PRO A 210 16.68 9.81 25.14
N ASP A 211 16.39 11.02 25.60
CA ASP A 211 17.32 12.14 25.40
C ASP A 211 18.63 11.90 26.15
N GLY A 212 19.75 12.14 25.49
CA GLY A 212 21.07 11.86 26.02
C GLY A 212 22.16 12.18 25.02
N MET A 213 23.42 12.12 25.49
CA MET A 213 24.58 12.51 24.69
C MET A 213 24.64 11.77 23.33
N ILE A 214 24.46 10.45 23.33
CA ILE A 214 24.51 9.64 22.09
C ILE A 214 23.38 10.02 21.13
N TYR A 215 22.18 10.30 21.65
CA TYR A 215 21.06 10.77 20.84
C TYR A 215 21.39 12.11 20.16
N GLN A 216 21.90 13.07 20.94
CA GLN A 216 22.25 14.40 20.43
C GLN A 216 23.36 14.36 19.38
N MET A 217 24.32 13.43 19.50
CA MET A 217 25.36 13.21 18.48
C MET A 217 24.77 12.71 17.15
N TYR A 218 23.70 11.91 17.19
CA TYR A 218 23.06 11.36 15.99
C TYR A 218 21.95 12.25 15.41
N ARG A 219 21.28 13.04 16.25
CA ARG A 219 20.07 13.80 15.96
C ARG A 219 20.09 14.50 14.59
N ASN A 220 21.07 15.38 14.38
CA ASN A 220 21.11 16.21 13.17
C ASN A 220 21.28 15.36 11.91
N GLN A 221 22.08 14.28 11.98
CA GLN A 221 22.28 13.37 10.85
C GLN A 221 20.97 12.70 10.42
N PHE A 222 20.13 12.28 11.38
CA PHE A 222 18.82 11.72 11.07
C PHE A 222 17.90 12.73 10.37
N PHE A 223 17.89 13.99 10.80
CA PHE A 223 17.06 15.02 10.17
C PHE A 223 17.57 15.41 8.78
N TYR A 224 18.89 15.52 8.57
CA TYR A 224 19.46 15.67 7.22
C TYR A 224 19.05 14.53 6.29
N PHE A 225 19.13 13.30 6.79
CA PHE A 225 18.67 12.12 6.06
C PHE A 225 17.16 12.18 5.75
N SER A 226 16.34 12.60 6.71
CA SER A 226 14.88 12.69 6.55
C SER A 226 14.46 13.75 5.52
N ILE A 227 15.13 14.90 5.50
CA ILE A 227 14.94 15.94 4.48
C ILE A 227 15.30 15.39 3.11
N TYR A 228 16.47 14.77 2.98
CA TYR A 228 16.93 14.17 1.73
C TYR A 228 15.99 13.08 1.24
N LEU A 229 15.58 12.17 2.13
CA LEU A 229 14.67 11.08 1.81
C LEU A 229 13.31 11.62 1.32
N SER A 230 12.76 12.63 1.99
CA SER A 230 11.49 13.25 1.59
C SER A 230 11.60 13.92 0.21
N PHE A 231 12.73 14.57 -0.07
CA PHE A 231 13.01 15.13 -1.39
C PHE A 231 13.05 14.04 -2.49
N VAL A 232 13.78 12.94 -2.24
CA VAL A 232 13.85 11.82 -3.20
C VAL A 232 12.48 11.16 -3.39
N GLN A 233 11.73 10.93 -2.32
CA GLN A 233 10.36 10.40 -2.38
C GLN A 233 9.44 11.28 -3.23
N PHE A 234 9.55 12.61 -3.11
CA PHE A 234 8.80 13.55 -3.95
C PHE A 234 9.17 13.41 -5.44
N LEU A 235 10.47 13.32 -5.76
CA LEU A 235 10.93 13.09 -7.14
C LEU A 235 10.42 11.74 -7.69
N GLN A 236 10.51 10.68 -6.88
CA GLN A 236 10.04 9.35 -7.24
C GLN A 236 8.54 9.35 -7.52
N TYR A 237 7.73 9.95 -6.64
CA TYR A 237 6.29 10.05 -6.82
C TYR A 237 5.94 10.73 -8.16
N ASN A 238 6.52 11.91 -8.42
CA ASN A 238 6.24 12.66 -9.65
C ASN A 238 6.62 11.90 -10.92
N TYR A 239 7.79 11.28 -10.93
CA TYR A 239 8.22 10.47 -12.06
C TYR A 239 7.32 9.25 -12.27
N GLN A 240 7.03 8.52 -11.22
CA GLN A 240 6.27 7.28 -11.33
C GLN A 240 4.82 7.53 -11.69
N GLN A 241 4.20 8.61 -11.21
CA GLN A 241 2.87 9.03 -11.65
C GLN A 241 2.84 9.32 -13.16
N ARG A 242 3.83 10.05 -13.69
CA ARG A 242 3.94 10.31 -15.15
C ARG A 242 4.12 9.02 -15.95
N VAL A 243 4.96 8.11 -15.47
CA VAL A 243 5.16 6.82 -16.14
C VAL A 243 3.90 5.95 -16.09
N LEU A 244 3.21 5.89 -14.95
CA LEU A 244 1.94 5.17 -14.80
C LEU A 244 0.86 5.73 -15.72
N TYR A 245 0.76 7.06 -15.82
CA TYR A 245 -0.15 7.71 -16.75
C TYR A 245 0.13 7.29 -18.20
N ARG A 246 1.39 7.36 -18.64
CA ARG A 246 1.81 6.92 -19.98
C ARG A 246 1.49 5.45 -20.23
N LEU A 247 1.81 4.56 -19.28
CA LEU A 247 1.53 3.14 -19.43
C LEU A 247 0.02 2.84 -19.48
N ARG A 248 -0.81 3.64 -18.79
CA ARG A 248 -2.27 3.53 -18.87
C ARG A 248 -2.79 3.98 -20.24
N ALA A 249 -2.29 5.10 -20.77
CA ALA A 249 -2.64 5.57 -22.11
C ALA A 249 -2.26 4.56 -23.21
N LEU A 250 -1.18 3.80 -23.01
CA LEU A 250 -0.73 2.74 -23.92
C LEU A 250 -1.43 1.38 -23.70
N GLY A 251 -2.37 1.27 -22.76
CA GLY A 251 -3.01 -0.01 -22.39
C GLY A 251 -2.07 -1.04 -21.73
N ALA A 252 -0.83 -0.66 -21.40
CA ALA A 252 0.23 -1.54 -20.90
C ALA A 252 0.27 -1.68 -19.36
N SER A 253 -0.46 -0.83 -18.62
CA SER A 253 -0.60 -0.90 -17.15
C SER A 253 -2.01 -1.28 -16.74
N ARG A 254 -2.12 -2.01 -15.63
CA ARG A 254 -3.41 -2.36 -15.03
C ARG A 254 -3.90 -1.20 -14.16
N THR A 255 -5.22 -1.01 -14.10
CA THR A 255 -5.86 0.10 -13.39
C THR A 255 -5.42 0.23 -11.91
N MET A 256 -5.06 -0.88 -11.26
CA MET A 256 -4.69 -0.95 -9.84
C MET A 256 -3.18 -0.81 -9.53
N ASP A 257 -2.33 -0.56 -10.53
CA ASP A 257 -0.88 -0.39 -10.30
C ASP A 257 -0.58 0.93 -9.55
N VAL A 258 0.09 0.88 -8.39
CA VAL A 258 0.45 2.03 -7.54
C VAL A 258 1.91 2.46 -7.71
N THR A 259 2.26 3.69 -7.31
CA THR A 259 3.66 4.13 -7.16
C THR A 259 4.34 3.33 -6.04
N VAL A 260 5.64 3.14 -6.19
CA VAL A 260 6.49 2.28 -5.37
C VAL A 260 7.65 3.13 -4.86
N ASP A 261 8.14 2.91 -3.64
CA ASP A 261 9.22 3.73 -3.07
C ASP A 261 10.61 3.44 -3.67
N GLY A 262 10.66 2.67 -4.76
CA GLY A 262 11.84 2.41 -5.58
C GLY A 262 11.46 2.04 -7.01
N LEU A 263 12.34 1.34 -7.73
CA LEU A 263 12.19 1.18 -9.17
C LEU A 263 11.36 -0.07 -9.55
N ASP A 264 10.55 0.08 -10.60
CA ASP A 264 9.82 -1.02 -11.21
C ASP A 264 10.25 -1.24 -12.68
N THR A 265 10.33 -2.50 -13.07
CA THR A 265 11.03 -2.96 -14.28
C THR A 265 10.30 -2.52 -15.56
N LYS A 266 8.96 -2.52 -15.52
CA LYS A 266 8.09 -2.00 -16.60
C LYS A 266 8.13 -0.48 -16.77
N ARG A 267 8.58 0.24 -15.75
CA ARG A 267 8.49 1.71 -15.64
C ARG A 267 9.80 2.42 -16.04
N SER A 268 10.74 1.70 -16.62
CA SER A 268 12.15 2.08 -16.70
C SER A 268 12.62 2.82 -17.97
N LYS A 269 11.70 3.19 -18.87
CA LYS A 269 11.99 4.12 -19.98
C LYS A 269 12.16 5.54 -19.39
N GLY A 270 13.41 5.92 -19.10
CA GLY A 270 13.80 7.18 -18.44
C GLY A 270 14.50 7.03 -17.07
N LEU A 271 14.89 5.81 -16.68
CA LEU A 271 15.45 5.48 -15.36
C LEU A 271 16.68 6.32 -14.94
N GLY A 272 17.45 6.83 -15.91
CA GLY A 272 18.73 7.50 -15.65
C GLY A 272 18.63 8.72 -14.74
N PHE A 273 17.51 9.45 -14.75
CA PHE A 273 17.40 10.67 -13.95
C PHE A 273 17.27 10.41 -12.45
N ILE A 274 16.50 9.40 -12.02
CA ILE A 274 16.23 9.15 -10.58
C ILE A 274 17.27 8.27 -9.92
N VAL A 275 17.92 7.38 -10.69
CA VAL A 275 18.88 6.42 -10.13
C VAL A 275 20.00 7.09 -9.32
N PRO A 276 20.64 8.20 -9.76
CA PRO A 276 21.66 8.87 -8.97
C PRO A 276 21.15 9.32 -7.59
N PHE A 277 19.94 9.90 -7.52
CA PHE A 277 19.33 10.32 -6.26
C PHE A 277 19.01 9.11 -5.35
N LEU A 278 18.57 8.00 -5.93
CA LEU A 278 18.36 6.77 -5.16
C LEU A 278 19.67 6.20 -4.62
N CYS A 279 20.72 6.16 -5.44
CA CYS A 279 22.03 5.67 -5.01
C CYS A 279 22.57 6.50 -3.83
N VAL A 280 22.46 7.82 -3.88
CA VAL A 280 22.84 8.69 -2.75
C VAL A 280 21.96 8.42 -1.53
N GLY A 281 20.65 8.23 -1.70
CA GLY A 281 19.77 7.86 -0.60
C GLY A 281 20.16 6.54 0.07
N TYR A 282 20.51 5.53 -0.72
CA TYR A 282 20.95 4.22 -0.21
C TYR A 282 22.32 4.31 0.44
N PHE A 283 23.24 5.11 -0.11
CA PHE A 283 24.51 5.42 0.54
C PHE A 283 24.29 6.08 1.91
N LEU A 284 23.37 7.06 2.00
CA LEU A 284 23.04 7.68 3.28
C LEU A 284 22.39 6.68 4.26
N GLN A 285 21.63 5.68 3.80
CA GLN A 285 21.15 4.60 4.67
C GLN A 285 22.31 3.80 5.27
N PHE A 286 23.30 3.41 4.46
CA PHE A 286 24.51 2.76 4.97
C PHE A 286 25.34 3.66 5.87
N TYR A 287 25.44 4.96 5.57
CA TYR A 287 26.15 5.92 6.41
C TYR A 287 25.47 6.08 7.78
N ASN A 288 24.14 6.09 7.83
CA ASN A 288 23.40 6.03 9.10
C ASN A 288 23.69 4.74 9.87
N ALA A 289 23.67 3.59 9.19
CA ALA A 289 24.01 2.31 9.82
C ALA A 289 25.43 2.32 10.41
N TYR A 290 26.40 2.84 9.66
CA TYR A 290 27.80 2.96 10.08
C TYR A 290 27.96 3.87 11.30
N VAL A 291 27.39 5.08 11.27
CA VAL A 291 27.49 6.02 12.39
C VAL A 291 26.82 5.46 13.64
N LEU A 292 25.63 4.87 13.51
CA LEU A 292 24.94 4.24 14.64
C LEU A 292 25.71 3.03 15.20
N TYR A 293 26.35 2.23 14.33
CA TYR A 293 27.21 1.14 14.77
C TYR A 293 28.40 1.64 15.59
N HIS A 294 29.06 2.72 15.15
CA HIS A 294 30.13 3.35 15.93
C HIS A 294 29.63 3.97 17.24
N LEU A 295 28.47 4.63 17.22
CA LEU A 295 27.86 5.17 18.44
C LEU A 295 27.48 4.05 19.43
N ALA A 296 27.06 2.88 18.93
CA ALA A 296 26.77 1.72 19.77
C ALA A 296 28.02 1.17 20.49
N GLN A 297 29.22 1.43 19.96
CA GLN A 297 30.50 1.07 20.60
C GLN A 297 31.02 2.14 21.55
N HIS A 298 30.35 3.29 21.65
CA HIS A 298 30.80 4.37 22.53
C HIS A 298 30.74 3.91 24.00
N PRO A 299 31.77 4.16 24.84
CA PRO A 299 31.82 3.69 26.24
C PRO A 299 30.68 4.17 27.16
N LYS A 300 29.84 5.09 26.69
CA LYS A 300 28.69 5.67 27.40
C LYS A 300 27.35 5.26 26.77
N CYS A 301 27.37 4.32 25.82
CA CYS A 301 26.19 3.85 25.12
C CYS A 301 25.70 2.55 25.76
N ASP A 302 24.78 2.68 26.71
CA ASP A 302 24.11 1.53 27.35
C ASP A 302 22.72 1.24 26.73
N LEU A 303 22.40 1.91 25.61
CA LEU A 303 21.07 1.91 25.01
C LEU A 303 20.98 0.91 23.85
N TRP A 304 20.12 -0.10 23.98
CA TRP A 304 19.91 -1.15 22.97
C TRP A 304 19.26 -0.63 21.67
N GLN A 305 18.58 0.51 21.71
CA GLN A 305 17.94 1.12 20.54
C GLN A 305 18.98 1.46 19.46
N VAL A 306 20.19 1.86 19.85
CA VAL A 306 21.27 2.30 18.94
C VAL A 306 21.72 1.18 17.99
N PRO A 307 22.19 0.01 18.48
CA PRO A 307 22.56 -1.09 17.61
C PRO A 307 21.37 -1.65 16.82
N CYS A 308 20.15 -1.64 17.37
CA CYS A 308 18.96 -2.05 16.63
C CYS A 308 18.64 -1.12 15.45
N CYS A 309 18.72 0.21 15.64
CA CYS A 309 18.59 1.18 14.56
C CYS A 309 19.69 1.01 13.50
N ALA A 310 20.94 0.75 13.91
CA ALA A 310 22.04 0.48 12.99
C ALA A 310 21.74 -0.72 12.07
N PHE A 311 21.27 -1.82 12.67
CA PHE A 311 20.90 -3.04 11.95
C PHE A 311 19.72 -2.83 10.99
N LEU A 312 18.69 -2.09 11.41
CA LEU A 312 17.54 -1.79 10.56
C LEU A 312 17.95 -0.94 9.35
N PHE A 313 18.77 0.11 9.54
CA PHE A 313 19.30 0.91 8.44
C PHE A 313 20.15 0.08 7.48
N LEU A 314 20.94 -0.87 7.98
CA LEU A 314 21.77 -1.76 7.17
C LEU A 314 20.91 -2.64 6.25
N ILE A 315 19.87 -3.28 6.78
CA ILE A 315 18.96 -4.11 5.97
C ILE A 315 18.18 -3.26 4.98
N LEU A 316 17.66 -2.10 5.40
CA LEU A 316 16.94 -1.18 4.52
C LEU A 316 17.82 -0.75 3.33
N GLY A 317 19.05 -0.29 3.60
CA GLY A 317 20.04 0.03 2.57
C GLY A 317 20.38 -1.16 1.68
N GLY A 318 20.62 -2.33 2.28
CA GLY A 318 20.93 -3.58 1.60
C GLY A 318 19.84 -4.01 0.62
N GLY A 319 18.60 -4.14 1.08
CA GLY A 319 17.51 -4.59 0.21
C GLY A 319 17.09 -3.55 -0.82
N ASN A 320 17.20 -2.25 -0.52
CA ASN A 320 17.02 -1.20 -1.52
C ASN A 320 18.07 -1.27 -2.63
N LEU A 321 19.34 -1.51 -2.27
CA LEU A 321 20.40 -1.70 -3.24
C LEU A 321 20.20 -2.97 -4.08
N VAL A 322 19.85 -4.09 -3.45
CA VAL A 322 19.57 -5.36 -4.15
C VAL A 322 18.43 -5.21 -5.15
N THR A 323 17.34 -4.54 -4.76
CA THR A 323 16.21 -4.30 -5.67
C THR A 323 16.58 -3.39 -6.83
N LEU A 324 17.39 -2.35 -6.59
CA LEU A 324 17.94 -1.50 -7.65
C LEU A 324 18.80 -2.31 -8.64
N ILE A 325 19.75 -3.10 -8.15
CA ILE A 325 20.62 -3.96 -8.97
C ILE A 325 19.79 -4.92 -9.80
N TYR A 326 18.77 -5.55 -9.19
CA TYR A 326 17.87 -6.45 -9.90
C TYR A 326 17.15 -5.76 -11.06
N VAL A 327 16.62 -4.55 -10.84
CA VAL A 327 15.95 -3.77 -11.88
C VAL A 327 16.91 -3.38 -13.01
N ILE A 328 18.13 -2.96 -12.67
CA ILE A 328 19.18 -2.62 -13.65
C ILE A 328 19.57 -3.85 -14.48
N LYS A 329 19.83 -5.00 -13.84
CA LYS A 329 20.18 -6.24 -14.52
C LYS A 329 19.08 -6.71 -15.47
N GLN A 330 17.82 -6.66 -15.04
CA GLN A 330 16.69 -7.00 -15.93
C GLN A 330 16.62 -6.07 -17.13
N LYS A 331 16.84 -4.77 -16.93
CA LYS A 331 16.84 -3.78 -18.00
C LYS A 331 17.99 -4.01 -18.99
N ALA A 332 19.20 -4.28 -18.50
CA ALA A 332 20.34 -4.60 -19.36
C ALA A 332 20.06 -5.84 -20.22
N LYS A 333 19.51 -6.90 -19.62
CA LYS A 333 19.09 -8.12 -20.33
C LYS A 333 17.99 -7.86 -21.36
N ALA A 334 17.06 -6.96 -21.09
CA ALA A 334 16.02 -6.59 -22.05
C ALA A 334 16.58 -5.80 -23.23
N HIS A 335 17.51 -4.85 -22.99
CA HIS A 335 18.19 -4.12 -24.06
C HIS A 335 19.02 -5.03 -24.96
N LEU A 336 19.77 -5.97 -24.36
CA LEU A 336 20.55 -6.99 -25.09
C LEU A 336 19.71 -7.95 -25.93
N LYS A 337 18.41 -8.09 -25.66
CA LYS A 337 17.48 -8.91 -26.46
C LYS A 337 16.78 -8.13 -27.57
N SER A 338 16.83 -6.80 -27.51
CA SER A 338 16.19 -5.89 -28.47
C SER A 338 17.17 -5.25 -29.45
N ALA A 339 18.47 -5.37 -29.15
CA ALA A 339 19.58 -5.12 -30.05
C ALA A 339 19.98 -6.45 -30.67
#